data_AF-A0A6P8SJ85-F1
#
_entry.id   AF-A0A6P8SJ85-F1
#
_cell.length_a   1.000
_cell.length_b   1.000
_cell.length_c   1.000
_cell.angle_alpha   90.00
_cell.angle_beta   90.00
_cell.angle_gamma   90.00
#
_symmetry.space_group_name_H-M   'P 1'
#
loop_
_entity.id
_entity.type
_entity.pdbx_description
1 polymer ?
#
loop_
_entity_poly.entity_id
_entity_poly.type
_entity_poly.pdbx_seq_one_letter_code
_entity_poly.pdbx_strand_id
1 'polypeptide(L)'
;MASDGMPNTGAEMQNLKTTSKEELISQNNEMDERSILEKYIQPCLCELLGTMLFITVVCISVLNNVEGASPLVPALASGLALGALIIILGKISGAHFNPAVTLAVYASGGISPLFLAPYFFCQLSGGMLGTFLAKIMVNKALFVNGTGASCMVGERSTISEALFVELIFSFFLIFIVVMGVLGDQSKTDMTSFSVSFTVIAAALGGGSISGACLNPARAFGPAVVANYWSYHWIFWIAPFISAILVSIIYRTARRKERMISFTFLVFLQFLPCWKKKNLPPGPFAWPLIGNIHQMVSSAPHKTLMEGTEVIAFLHSSLNDKKYWKDSEYFNPNRFLDENGKFKKNEAYIPFGAGKRSCVGESLARTEIFIFFISLLQKFTLKVLTGESNSLDSGTCASKPFNMCFVESA
;
A
#
# COMPACT_ATOMS: atom_id res chain seq x y z
N MET A 1 -35.06 -11.99 59.81
CA MET A 1 -33.72 -11.81 60.42
C MET A 1 -32.70 -11.84 59.28
N ALA A 2 -31.85 -10.82 59.25
CA ALA A 2 -30.71 -10.62 58.34
C ALA A 2 -29.76 -11.86 58.32
N SER A 3 -28.87 -12.08 57.37
CA SER A 3 -28.00 -11.14 56.65
C SER A 3 -27.39 -11.79 55.41
N ASP A 4 -27.53 -11.18 54.24
CA ASP A 4 -26.70 -11.48 53.07
C ASP A 4 -25.38 -10.70 53.17
N GLY A 5 -24.26 -11.43 53.13
CA GLY A 5 -22.92 -10.89 53.22
C GLY A 5 -22.50 -10.17 51.94
N MET A 6 -21.99 -8.94 52.07
CA MET A 6 -21.33 -8.24 50.98
C MET A 6 -19.99 -8.92 50.63
N PRO A 7 -19.65 -9.07 49.33
CA PRO A 7 -18.33 -9.53 48.92
C PRO A 7 -17.27 -8.49 49.28
N ASN A 8 -16.14 -8.95 49.78
CA ASN A 8 -15.01 -8.14 50.23
C ASN A 8 -14.25 -7.55 49.02
N THR A 9 -14.81 -6.50 48.42
CA THR A 9 -14.30 -5.77 47.24
C THR A 9 -12.88 -5.22 47.40
N GLY A 10 -12.39 -5.07 48.64
CA GLY A 10 -11.01 -4.66 48.94
C GLY A 10 -9.96 -5.72 48.59
N ALA A 11 -10.30 -7.01 48.74
CA ALA A 11 -9.37 -8.11 48.48
C ALA A 11 -9.23 -8.40 46.96
N GLU A 12 -10.32 -8.33 46.20
CA GLU A 12 -10.29 -8.47 44.74
C GLU A 12 -9.53 -7.32 44.06
N MET A 13 -9.71 -6.09 44.53
CA MET A 13 -9.04 -4.92 43.97
C MET A 13 -7.55 -4.84 44.33
N GLN A 14 -7.12 -5.46 45.44
CA GLN A 14 -5.70 -5.67 45.73
C GLN A 14 -5.12 -6.77 44.84
N ASN A 15 -5.78 -7.93 44.69
CA ASN A 15 -5.31 -8.99 43.80
C ASN A 15 -5.16 -8.52 42.34
N LEU A 16 -6.12 -7.76 41.80
CA LEU A 16 -6.01 -7.16 40.46
C LEU A 16 -4.82 -6.20 40.30
N LYS A 17 -4.46 -5.44 41.34
CA LYS A 17 -3.29 -4.56 41.33
C LYS A 17 -1.98 -5.32 41.46
N THR A 18 -1.97 -6.43 42.21
CA THR A 18 -0.80 -7.29 42.34
C THR A 18 -0.54 -8.06 41.04
N THR A 19 -1.58 -8.64 40.43
CA THR A 19 -1.50 -9.34 39.14
C THR A 19 -1.01 -8.43 38.01
N SER A 20 -1.54 -7.21 37.89
CA SER A 20 -1.07 -6.25 36.88
C SER A 20 0.37 -5.80 37.12
N LYS A 21 0.82 -5.70 38.38
CA LYS A 21 2.21 -5.37 38.71
C LYS A 21 3.15 -6.53 38.43
N GLU A 22 2.75 -7.77 38.70
CA GLU A 22 3.51 -8.98 38.37
C GLU A 22 3.59 -9.22 36.87
N GLU A 23 2.53 -8.96 36.10
CA GLU A 23 2.54 -8.99 34.62
C GLU A 23 3.44 -7.90 34.03
N LEU A 24 3.46 -6.70 34.63
CA LEU A 24 4.37 -5.63 34.22
C LEU A 24 5.83 -5.96 34.56
N ILE A 25 6.09 -6.65 35.67
CA ILE A 25 7.42 -7.10 36.06
C ILE A 25 7.88 -8.27 35.18
N SER A 26 7.00 -9.20 34.82
CA SER A 26 7.33 -10.29 33.90
C SER A 26 7.59 -9.80 32.48
N GLN A 27 6.79 -8.86 31.97
CA GLN A 27 7.04 -8.20 30.68
C GLN A 27 8.34 -7.40 30.67
N ASN A 28 8.67 -6.71 31.77
CA ASN A 28 9.94 -5.99 31.88
C ASN A 28 11.14 -6.94 31.97
N ASN A 29 11.00 -8.09 32.65
CA ASN A 29 12.05 -9.10 32.74
C ASN A 29 12.27 -9.85 31.40
N GLU A 30 11.20 -10.19 30.66
CA GLU A 30 11.32 -10.75 29.29
C GLU A 30 11.94 -9.76 28.29
N MET A 31 11.76 -8.45 28.51
CA MET A 31 12.40 -7.41 27.70
C MET A 31 13.90 -7.26 27.96
N ASP A 32 14.37 -7.61 29.16
CA ASP A 32 15.76 -7.47 29.61
C ASP A 32 16.59 -8.74 29.32
N GLU A 33 15.95 -9.90 29.13
CA GLU A 33 16.61 -11.16 28.78
C GLU A 33 17.04 -11.30 27.31
N ARG A 34 16.58 -10.42 26.41
CA ARG A 34 17.00 -10.49 24.99
C ARG A 34 18.49 -10.21 24.86
N SER A 35 19.23 -11.23 24.44
CA SER A 35 20.67 -11.17 24.28
C SER A 35 21.10 -10.00 23.38
N ILE A 36 22.30 -9.48 23.60
CA ILE A 36 22.92 -8.44 22.75
C ILE A 36 22.85 -8.82 21.26
N LEU A 37 22.96 -10.12 20.97
CA LEU A 37 22.81 -10.70 19.64
C LEU A 37 21.44 -10.36 19.04
N GLU A 38 20.35 -10.68 19.72
CA GLU A 38 18.98 -10.44 19.22
C GLU A 38 18.65 -8.95 19.13
N LYS A 39 19.15 -8.15 20.07
CA LYS A 39 18.81 -6.74 20.15
C LYS A 39 19.55 -5.89 19.13
N TYR A 40 20.84 -6.17 18.87
CA TYR A 40 21.70 -5.30 18.07
C TYR A 40 22.27 -5.96 16.82
N ILE A 41 22.66 -7.23 16.89
CA ILE A 41 23.39 -7.90 15.81
C ILE A 41 22.40 -8.48 14.79
N GLN A 42 21.37 -9.18 15.25
CA GLN A 42 20.39 -9.86 14.41
C GLN A 42 19.67 -8.90 13.44
N PRO A 43 19.21 -7.70 13.85
CA PRO A 43 18.63 -6.73 12.92
C PRO A 43 19.60 -6.33 11.80
N CYS A 44 20.88 -6.11 12.13
CA CYS A 44 21.92 -5.77 11.16
C CYS A 44 22.19 -6.91 10.17
N LEU A 45 22.23 -8.16 10.66
CA LEU A 45 22.37 -9.34 9.81
C LEU A 45 21.16 -9.53 8.88
N CYS A 46 19.95 -9.23 9.35
CA CYS A 46 18.75 -9.23 8.52
C CYS A 46 18.81 -8.16 7.43
N GLU A 47 19.31 -6.95 7.71
CA GLU A 47 19.55 -5.92 6.69
C GLU A 47 20.58 -6.36 5.64
N LEU A 48 21.69 -6.98 6.08
CA LEU A 48 22.69 -7.55 5.19
C LEU A 48 22.09 -8.62 4.27
N LEU A 49 21.41 -9.61 4.86
CA LEU A 49 20.81 -10.74 4.15
C LEU A 49 19.70 -10.29 3.20
N GLY A 50 18.80 -9.44 3.67
CA GLY A 50 17.69 -8.96 2.86
C GLY A 50 18.15 -8.09 1.70
N THR A 51 19.10 -7.17 1.92
CA THR A 51 19.66 -6.38 0.82
C THR A 51 20.42 -7.25 -0.18
N MET A 52 21.18 -8.25 0.29
CA MET A 52 21.86 -9.22 -0.56
C MET A 52 20.88 -10.00 -1.45
N LEU A 53 19.86 -10.63 -0.86
CA LEU A 53 18.89 -11.42 -1.62
C LEU A 53 18.08 -10.56 -2.59
N PHE A 54 17.63 -9.38 -2.14
CA PHE A 54 16.91 -8.43 -2.98
C PHE A 54 17.74 -8.03 -4.22
N ILE A 55 18.99 -7.60 -4.02
CA ILE A 55 19.83 -7.11 -5.13
C ILE A 55 20.25 -8.25 -6.04
N THR A 56 20.47 -9.48 -5.55
CA THR A 56 20.69 -10.67 -6.39
C THR A 56 19.53 -10.85 -7.37
N VAL A 57 18.28 -10.89 -6.88
CA VAL A 57 17.10 -11.09 -7.73
C VAL A 57 16.94 -9.96 -8.74
N VAL A 58 17.11 -8.71 -8.31
CA VAL A 58 17.04 -7.53 -9.19
C VAL A 58 18.09 -7.65 -10.31
N CYS A 59 19.36 -7.88 -9.97
CA CYS A 59 20.44 -7.97 -10.95
C CYS A 59 20.22 -9.10 -11.95
N ILE A 60 19.83 -10.29 -11.49
CA ILE A 60 19.56 -11.43 -12.38
C ILE A 60 18.39 -11.13 -13.32
N SER A 61 17.32 -10.52 -12.80
CA SER A 61 16.14 -10.16 -13.61
C SER A 61 16.46 -9.14 -14.70
N VAL A 62 17.31 -8.15 -14.39
CA VAL A 62 17.76 -7.12 -15.34
C VAL A 62 18.71 -7.73 -16.38
N LEU A 63 19.70 -8.53 -15.96
CA LEU A 63 20.72 -9.09 -16.85
C LEU A 63 20.18 -10.14 -17.83
N ASN A 64 19.16 -10.90 -17.43
CA ASN A 64 18.51 -11.89 -18.28
C ASN A 64 17.37 -11.31 -19.12
N ASN A 65 17.04 -10.03 -18.96
CA ASN A 65 16.03 -9.38 -19.78
C ASN A 65 16.64 -9.03 -21.14
N VAL A 66 16.33 -9.83 -22.16
CA VAL A 66 16.85 -9.67 -23.53
C VAL A 66 16.52 -8.28 -24.06
N GLU A 67 17.45 -7.68 -24.82
CA GLU A 67 17.22 -6.40 -25.49
C GLU A 67 15.92 -6.44 -26.31
N GLY A 68 14.99 -5.51 -26.04
CA GLY A 68 13.66 -5.45 -26.65
C GLY A 68 12.54 -6.18 -25.90
N ALA A 69 12.84 -6.89 -24.81
CA ALA A 69 11.84 -7.49 -23.93
C ALA A 69 11.16 -6.45 -23.01
N SER A 70 9.92 -6.73 -22.62
CA SER A 70 9.10 -5.83 -21.79
C SER A 70 9.77 -5.52 -20.43
N PRO A 71 9.73 -4.26 -19.95
CA PRO A 71 10.24 -3.87 -18.63
C PRO A 71 9.49 -4.54 -17.46
N LEU A 72 8.43 -5.28 -17.76
CA LEU A 72 7.57 -5.96 -16.80
C LEU A 72 8.32 -6.99 -15.94
N VAL A 73 9.23 -7.78 -16.52
CA VAL A 73 9.90 -8.87 -15.79
C VAL A 73 10.81 -8.32 -14.68
N PRO A 74 11.75 -7.39 -14.95
CA PRO A 74 12.54 -6.76 -13.89
C PRO A 74 11.69 -5.99 -12.86
N ALA A 75 10.62 -5.33 -13.31
CA ALA A 75 9.73 -4.60 -12.42
C ALA A 75 9.01 -5.52 -11.43
N LEU A 76 8.41 -6.62 -11.92
CA LEU A 76 7.74 -7.59 -11.06
C LEU A 76 8.73 -8.31 -10.14
N ALA A 77 9.88 -8.76 -10.67
CA ALA A 77 10.90 -9.45 -9.89
C ALA A 77 11.40 -8.58 -8.73
N SER A 78 11.68 -7.29 -8.99
CA SER A 78 12.16 -6.36 -7.97
C SER A 78 11.12 -6.12 -6.86
N GLY A 79 9.89 -5.76 -7.21
CA GLY A 79 8.88 -5.46 -6.19
C GLY A 79 8.36 -6.68 -5.42
N LEU A 80 8.22 -7.84 -6.08
CA LEU A 80 7.80 -9.08 -5.41
C LEU A 80 8.87 -9.61 -4.46
N ALA A 81 10.14 -9.60 -4.88
CA ALA A 81 11.25 -10.00 -4.01
C ALA A 81 11.36 -9.10 -2.78
N LEU A 82 11.27 -7.77 -2.98
CA LEU A 82 11.28 -6.83 -1.87
C LEU A 82 10.11 -7.07 -0.90
N GLY A 83 8.91 -7.30 -1.43
CA GLY A 83 7.72 -7.57 -0.62
C GLY A 83 7.84 -8.81 0.25
N ALA A 84 8.29 -9.91 -0.35
CA ALA A 84 8.51 -11.17 0.36
C ALA A 84 9.55 -10.99 1.48
N LEU A 85 10.64 -10.29 1.21
CA LEU A 85 11.68 -10.03 2.21
C LEU A 85 11.19 -9.12 3.34
N ILE A 86 10.37 -8.10 3.04
CA ILE A 86 9.75 -7.25 4.07
C ILE A 86 8.79 -8.06 4.95
N ILE A 87 7.99 -8.95 4.37
CA ILE A 87 7.06 -9.80 5.14
C ILE A 87 7.83 -10.71 6.12
N ILE A 88 8.95 -11.29 5.67
CA ILE A 88 9.72 -12.27 6.45
C ILE A 88 10.61 -11.58 7.49
N LEU A 89 11.37 -10.56 7.09
CA LEU A 89 12.44 -9.95 7.91
C LEU A 89 11.99 -8.65 8.60
N GLY A 90 10.85 -8.08 8.20
CA GLY A 90 10.37 -6.79 8.71
C GLY A 90 10.11 -6.77 10.20
N LYS A 91 9.66 -7.89 10.79
CA LYS A 91 9.47 -8.01 12.24
C LYS A 91 10.78 -8.01 13.03
N ILE A 92 11.91 -8.30 12.38
CA ILE A 92 13.22 -8.42 13.03
C ILE A 92 14.02 -7.12 12.88
N SER A 93 14.19 -6.62 11.65
CA SER A 93 15.02 -5.42 11.39
C SER A 93 14.25 -4.16 11.00
N GLY A 94 12.94 -4.27 10.72
CA GLY A 94 12.19 -3.24 10.01
C GLY A 94 12.33 -3.33 8.48
N ALA A 95 13.20 -4.22 7.97
CA ALA A 95 13.39 -4.50 6.54
C ALA A 95 13.57 -3.24 5.68
N HIS A 96 14.50 -2.36 6.06
CA HIS A 96 14.71 -1.12 5.34
C HIS A 96 15.36 -1.37 3.97
N PHE A 97 16.38 -2.23 3.95
CA PHE A 97 17.18 -2.65 2.79
C PHE A 97 17.72 -1.54 1.89
N ASN A 98 17.66 -0.29 2.37
CA ASN A 98 17.88 0.92 1.61
C ASN A 98 18.40 2.03 2.56
N PRO A 99 19.59 2.58 2.30
CA PRO A 99 20.15 3.66 3.13
C PRO A 99 19.25 4.90 3.19
N ALA A 100 18.56 5.26 2.11
CA ALA A 100 17.66 6.41 2.10
C ALA A 100 16.40 6.18 2.94
N VAL A 101 15.84 4.96 2.91
CA VAL A 101 14.72 4.57 3.78
C VAL A 101 15.17 4.58 5.24
N THR A 102 16.34 4.00 5.54
CA THR A 102 16.90 4.00 6.90
C THR A 102 17.10 5.41 7.43
N LEU A 103 17.64 6.31 6.60
CA LEU A 103 17.77 7.73 6.95
C LEU A 103 16.41 8.36 7.24
N ALA A 104 15.40 8.11 6.41
CA ALA A 104 14.07 8.69 6.59
C ALA A 104 13.37 8.17 7.85
N VAL A 105 13.46 6.88 8.14
CA VAL A 105 12.91 6.27 9.35
C VAL A 105 13.61 6.82 10.58
N TYR A 106 14.94 6.93 10.57
CA TYR A 106 15.72 7.56 11.64
C TYR A 106 15.33 9.03 11.83
N ALA A 107 15.35 9.81 10.75
CA ALA A 107 14.98 11.21 10.76
C ALA A 107 13.49 11.41 11.09
N SER A 108 12.65 10.38 11.03
CA SER A 108 11.25 10.41 11.49
C SER A 108 11.06 9.93 12.94
N GLY A 109 12.13 9.44 13.58
CA GLY A 109 12.11 8.94 14.96
C GLY A 109 11.68 7.47 15.10
N GLY A 110 11.74 6.70 14.02
CA GLY A 110 11.34 5.28 13.97
C GLY A 110 12.43 4.27 14.31
N ILE A 111 13.71 4.69 14.39
CA ILE A 111 14.83 3.81 14.76
C ILE A 111 15.85 4.58 15.61
N SER A 112 16.52 3.87 16.52
CA SER A 112 17.59 4.44 17.36
C SER A 112 18.80 4.86 16.50
N PRO A 113 19.48 5.99 16.83
CA PRO A 113 20.68 6.45 16.11
C PRO A 113 21.79 5.40 16.06
N LEU A 114 21.85 4.48 17.02
CA LEU A 114 22.87 3.43 17.07
C LEU A 114 22.83 2.49 15.85
N PHE A 115 21.68 2.35 15.20
CA PHE A 115 21.51 1.47 14.04
C PHE A 115 21.80 2.15 12.71
N LEU A 116 21.93 3.49 12.66
CA LEU A 116 22.06 4.22 11.40
C LEU A 116 23.30 3.78 10.60
N ALA A 117 24.48 3.84 11.24
CA ALA A 117 25.73 3.45 10.58
C ALA A 117 25.84 1.93 10.34
N PRO A 118 25.50 1.05 11.30
CA PRO A 118 25.48 -0.40 11.05
C PRO A 118 24.55 -0.81 9.91
N TYR A 119 23.35 -0.25 9.82
CA TYR A 119 22.41 -0.56 8.73
C TYR A 119 22.99 -0.14 7.39
N PHE A 120 23.55 1.08 7.29
CA PHE A 120 24.19 1.54 6.06
C PHE A 120 25.31 0.59 5.63
N PHE A 121 26.19 0.20 6.55
CA PHE A 121 27.28 -0.71 6.26
C PHE A 121 26.78 -2.09 5.80
N CYS A 122 25.80 -2.66 6.51
CA CYS A 122 25.20 -3.95 6.18
C CYS A 122 24.46 -3.91 4.84
N GLN A 123 23.71 -2.85 4.53
CA GLN A 123 23.01 -2.69 3.27
C GLN A 123 23.98 -2.54 2.09
N LEU A 124 25.02 -1.70 2.23
CA LEU A 124 26.03 -1.52 1.17
C LEU A 124 26.81 -2.81 0.92
N SER A 125 27.22 -3.49 1.99
CA SER A 125 27.89 -4.81 1.90
C SER A 125 26.96 -5.86 1.28
N GLY A 126 25.69 -5.86 1.67
CA GLY A 126 24.66 -6.73 1.12
C GLY A 126 24.48 -6.51 -0.37
N GLY A 127 24.47 -5.25 -0.82
CA GLY A 127 24.39 -4.93 -2.25
C GLY A 127 25.58 -5.44 -3.05
N MET A 128 26.80 -5.28 -2.52
CA MET A 128 28.00 -5.84 -3.16
C MET A 128 27.94 -7.37 -3.25
N LEU A 129 27.61 -8.04 -2.14
CA LEU A 129 27.48 -9.50 -2.09
C LEU A 129 26.38 -10.00 -3.02
N GLY A 130 25.24 -9.31 -3.07
CA GLY A 130 24.11 -9.66 -3.93
C GLY A 130 24.45 -9.56 -5.41
N THR A 131 25.13 -8.50 -5.83
CA THR A 131 25.62 -8.40 -7.21
C THR A 131 26.70 -9.43 -7.51
N PHE A 132 27.60 -9.72 -6.57
CA PHE A 132 28.59 -10.78 -6.75
C PHE A 132 27.92 -12.16 -6.93
N LEU A 133 26.87 -12.46 -6.17
CA LEU A 133 26.05 -13.64 -6.36
C LEU A 133 25.35 -13.65 -7.73
N ALA A 134 24.81 -12.52 -8.18
CA ALA A 134 24.24 -12.43 -9.53
C ALA A 134 25.30 -12.72 -10.61
N LYS A 135 26.53 -12.19 -10.45
CA LYS A 135 27.65 -12.40 -11.38
C LYS A 135 28.02 -13.87 -11.55
N ILE A 136 27.96 -14.68 -10.49
CA ILE A 136 28.24 -16.13 -10.58
C ILE A 136 27.06 -16.92 -11.16
N MET A 137 25.83 -16.40 -11.06
CA MET A 137 24.61 -17.07 -11.52
C MET A 137 24.27 -16.80 -13.00
N VAL A 138 24.78 -15.70 -13.57
CA VAL A 138 24.51 -15.32 -14.96
C VAL A 138 25.69 -15.61 -15.89
N ASN A 139 25.42 -15.68 -17.20
CA ASN A 139 26.47 -15.79 -18.20
C ASN A 139 27.42 -14.57 -18.14
N LYS A 140 28.73 -14.82 -18.21
CA LYS A 140 29.76 -13.77 -18.14
C LYS A 140 29.58 -12.67 -19.19
N ALA A 141 29.17 -13.02 -20.41
CA ALA A 141 28.92 -12.05 -21.47
C ALA A 141 27.71 -11.15 -21.15
N LEU A 142 26.62 -11.72 -20.62
CA LEU A 142 25.46 -10.94 -20.18
C LEU A 142 25.83 -9.98 -19.05
N PHE A 143 26.63 -10.43 -18.08
CA PHE A 143 27.06 -9.57 -16.98
C PHE A 143 27.89 -8.37 -17.47
N VAL A 144 28.85 -8.61 -18.37
CA VAL A 144 29.72 -7.55 -18.91
C VAL A 144 28.92 -6.58 -19.79
N ASN A 145 28.11 -7.10 -20.72
CA ASN A 145 27.29 -6.28 -21.62
C ASN A 145 26.24 -5.47 -20.87
N GLY A 146 25.60 -6.06 -19.86
CA GLY A 146 24.64 -5.39 -19.00
C GLY A 146 25.27 -4.52 -17.90
N THR A 147 26.59 -4.27 -17.94
CA THR A 147 27.34 -3.49 -16.93
C THR A 147 27.04 -3.89 -15.48
N GLY A 148 26.84 -5.19 -15.24
CA GLY A 148 26.48 -5.77 -13.95
C GLY A 148 25.13 -5.33 -13.38
N ALA A 149 24.18 -4.91 -14.23
CA ALA A 149 22.90 -4.31 -13.86
C ALA A 149 23.01 -3.00 -13.06
N SER A 150 24.07 -2.22 -13.35
CA SER A 150 24.27 -0.90 -12.79
C SER A 150 23.11 0.04 -13.13
N CYS A 151 22.70 0.86 -12.15
CA CYS A 151 21.77 1.95 -12.42
C CYS A 151 22.43 2.95 -13.38
N MET A 152 21.70 3.37 -14.41
CA MET A 152 22.26 4.20 -15.48
C MET A 152 21.22 5.20 -15.99
N VAL A 153 21.71 6.34 -16.48
CA VAL A 153 20.88 7.28 -17.23
C VAL A 153 20.55 6.63 -18.57
N GLY A 154 19.26 6.58 -18.93
CA GLY A 154 18.79 5.99 -20.17
C GLY A 154 19.40 6.68 -21.39
N GLU A 155 19.66 5.92 -22.46
CA GLU A 155 20.36 6.42 -23.65
C GLU A 155 19.69 7.64 -24.31
N ARG A 156 18.36 7.75 -24.17
CA ARG A 156 17.54 8.84 -24.72
C ARG A 156 17.11 9.85 -23.66
N SER A 157 17.68 9.78 -22.46
CA SER A 157 17.30 10.60 -21.32
C SER A 157 18.42 11.52 -20.89
N THR A 158 18.04 12.66 -20.35
CA THR A 158 18.94 13.65 -19.79
C THR A 158 19.26 13.34 -18.33
N ILE A 159 20.39 13.87 -17.86
CA ILE A 159 20.81 13.81 -16.45
C ILE A 159 19.72 14.38 -15.53
N SER A 160 19.07 15.47 -15.94
CA SER A 160 17.97 16.10 -15.21
C SER A 160 16.75 15.20 -15.10
N GLU A 161 16.34 14.53 -16.18
CA GLU A 161 15.21 13.60 -16.16
C GLU A 161 15.49 12.43 -15.22
N ALA A 162 16.69 11.84 -15.29
CA ALA A 162 17.08 10.77 -14.37
C ALA A 162 17.07 11.23 -12.90
N LEU A 163 17.59 12.43 -12.62
CA LEU A 163 17.57 12.99 -11.27
C LEU A 163 16.15 13.20 -10.75
N PHE A 164 15.24 13.77 -11.55
CA PHE A 164 13.86 14.00 -11.14
C PHE A 164 13.07 12.71 -10.98
N VAL A 165 13.27 11.72 -11.85
CA VAL A 165 12.66 10.39 -11.74
C VAL A 165 13.09 9.71 -10.44
N GLU A 166 14.39 9.69 -10.15
CA GLU A 166 14.92 9.15 -8.90
C GLU A 166 14.36 9.90 -7.68
N LEU A 167 14.27 11.23 -7.74
CA LEU A 167 13.72 12.04 -6.65
C LEU A 167 12.25 11.70 -6.40
N ILE A 168 11.41 11.73 -7.43
CA ILE A 168 9.95 11.52 -7.31
C ILE A 168 9.62 10.10 -6.85
N PHE A 169 10.22 9.08 -7.47
CA PHE A 169 9.92 7.70 -7.10
C PHE A 169 10.54 7.30 -5.76
N SER A 170 11.72 7.82 -5.40
CA SER A 170 12.24 7.66 -4.04
C SER A 170 11.37 8.36 -3.02
N PHE A 171 10.85 9.56 -3.33
CA PHE A 171 9.91 10.25 -2.47
C PHE A 171 8.66 9.40 -2.24
N PHE A 172 8.08 8.85 -3.30
CA PHE A 172 6.87 8.04 -3.20
C PHE A 172 7.09 6.75 -2.39
N LEU A 173 8.18 6.04 -2.64
CA LEU A 173 8.59 4.85 -1.88
C LEU A 173 8.78 5.17 -0.41
N ILE A 174 9.60 6.18 -0.10
CA ILE A 174 9.94 6.55 1.28
C ILE A 174 8.70 7.10 2.01
N PHE A 175 7.84 7.85 1.31
CA PHE A 175 6.58 8.34 1.87
C PHE A 175 5.68 7.18 2.30
N ILE A 176 5.52 6.16 1.47
CA ILE A 176 4.74 4.96 1.80
C ILE A 176 5.35 4.20 2.98
N VAL A 177 6.67 4.03 3.02
CA VAL A 177 7.34 3.37 4.16
C VAL A 177 7.12 4.16 5.44
N VAL A 178 7.43 5.45 5.46
CA VAL A 178 7.33 6.28 6.67
C VAL A 178 5.89 6.38 7.16
N MET A 179 4.93 6.64 6.25
CA MET A 179 3.52 6.73 6.64
C MET A 179 2.92 5.37 7.01
N GLY A 180 3.27 4.29 6.31
CA GLY A 180 2.73 2.95 6.61
C GLY A 180 3.29 2.35 7.90
N VAL A 181 4.56 2.57 8.20
CA VAL A 181 5.23 2.00 9.38
C VAL A 181 5.07 2.89 10.61
N LEU A 182 5.20 4.21 10.47
CA LEU A 182 5.21 5.15 11.61
C LEU A 182 3.91 5.93 11.77
N GLY A 183 2.95 5.79 10.86
CA GLY A 183 1.65 6.46 10.96
C GLY A 183 0.75 5.80 11.99
N ASP A 184 0.20 6.60 12.92
CA ASP A 184 -0.65 6.10 14.00
C ASP A 184 -2.02 5.58 13.49
N GLN A 185 -2.48 6.03 12.31
CA GLN A 185 -3.77 5.64 11.69
C GLN A 185 -3.65 4.60 10.55
N SER A 186 -2.44 4.21 10.18
CA SER A 186 -2.15 3.42 8.97
C SER A 186 -1.45 2.09 9.27
N LYS A 187 -1.48 1.62 10.53
CA LYS A 187 -1.06 0.27 10.92
C LYS A 187 -1.94 -0.78 10.24
N THR A 188 -1.71 -0.97 8.96
CA THR A 188 -2.35 -1.95 8.13
C THR A 188 -1.28 -2.95 7.72
N ASP A 189 -1.61 -4.23 7.78
CA ASP A 189 -0.76 -5.33 7.30
C ASP A 189 -0.41 -5.20 5.80
N MET A 190 -1.01 -4.22 5.10
CA MET A 190 -0.85 -3.92 3.68
C MET A 190 0.33 -3.00 3.36
N THR A 191 1.09 -2.53 4.35
CA THR A 191 2.26 -1.66 4.11
C THR A 191 3.28 -2.35 3.21
N SER A 192 3.59 -3.64 3.44
CA SER A 192 4.54 -4.41 2.64
C SER A 192 4.12 -4.48 1.17
N PHE A 193 2.83 -4.73 0.89
CA PHE A 193 2.29 -4.74 -0.48
C PHE A 193 2.35 -3.35 -1.13
N SER A 194 2.05 -2.29 -0.38
CA SER A 194 2.11 -0.93 -0.89
C SER A 194 3.54 -0.54 -1.31
N VAL A 195 4.54 -0.95 -0.52
CA VAL A 195 5.96 -0.76 -0.84
C VAL A 195 6.33 -1.53 -2.11
N SER A 196 5.92 -2.80 -2.23
CA SER A 196 6.15 -3.63 -3.42
C SER A 196 5.56 -3.04 -4.70
N PHE A 197 4.29 -2.65 -4.67
CA PHE A 197 3.63 -2.05 -5.83
C PHE A 197 4.27 -0.72 -6.23
N THR A 198 4.81 0.03 -5.28
CA THR A 198 5.53 1.26 -5.56
C THR A 198 6.83 1.01 -6.30
N VAL A 199 7.59 -0.01 -5.91
CA VAL A 199 8.81 -0.41 -6.64
C VAL A 199 8.47 -0.93 -8.03
N ILE A 200 7.39 -1.72 -8.20
CA ILE A 200 6.91 -2.15 -9.53
C ILE A 200 6.57 -0.93 -10.39
N ALA A 201 5.77 -0.01 -9.86
CA ALA A 201 5.35 1.19 -10.59
C ALA A 201 6.54 2.08 -10.97
N ALA A 202 7.51 2.23 -10.07
CA ALA A 202 8.74 2.97 -10.32
C ALA A 202 9.60 2.30 -11.40
N ALA A 203 9.75 0.98 -11.36
CA ALA A 203 10.49 0.24 -12.37
C ALA A 203 9.83 0.31 -13.75
N LEU A 204 8.49 0.20 -13.82
CA LEU A 204 7.74 0.34 -15.07
C LEU A 204 7.79 1.77 -15.62
N GLY A 205 7.69 2.79 -14.75
CA GLY A 205 7.59 4.20 -15.16
C GLY A 205 8.93 4.92 -15.34
N GLY A 206 9.93 4.56 -14.54
CA GLY A 206 11.24 5.23 -14.48
C GLY A 206 12.43 4.37 -14.90
N GLY A 207 12.21 3.07 -15.17
CA GLY A 207 13.28 2.12 -15.49
C GLY A 207 14.06 2.50 -16.74
N SER A 208 13.38 2.95 -17.80
CA SER A 208 14.03 3.38 -19.05
C SER A 208 14.76 4.72 -18.94
N ILE A 209 14.51 5.51 -17.89
CA ILE A 209 15.07 6.86 -17.72
C ILE A 209 16.29 6.85 -16.79
N SER A 210 16.21 6.11 -15.68
CA SER A 210 17.25 6.09 -14.61
C SER A 210 17.62 4.69 -14.12
N GLY A 211 16.96 3.65 -14.63
CA GLY A 211 17.02 2.30 -14.07
C GLY A 211 16.13 2.10 -12.83
N ALA A 212 15.38 3.12 -12.42
CA ALA A 212 14.51 3.13 -11.23
C ALA A 212 15.21 2.51 -10.02
N CYS A 213 16.31 3.14 -9.63
CA CYS A 213 17.22 2.68 -8.61
C CYS A 213 16.63 2.81 -7.21
N LEU A 214 16.16 4.02 -6.85
CA LEU A 214 15.50 4.41 -5.59
C LEU A 214 16.27 4.11 -4.29
N ASN A 215 17.44 3.47 -4.39
CA ASN A 215 18.14 2.83 -3.29
C ASN A 215 19.65 2.93 -3.52
N PRO A 216 20.37 3.71 -2.68
CA PRO A 216 21.82 3.84 -2.79
C PRO A 216 22.58 2.51 -2.71
N ALA A 217 22.11 1.51 -1.95
CA ALA A 217 22.74 0.18 -1.91
C ALA A 217 22.54 -0.60 -3.21
N ARG A 218 21.36 -0.48 -3.85
CA ARG A 218 21.07 -1.08 -5.17
C ARG A 218 21.85 -0.39 -6.30
N ALA A 219 22.22 0.88 -6.13
CA ALA A 219 23.14 1.56 -7.03
C ALA A 219 24.58 1.08 -6.81
N PHE A 220 25.02 1.07 -5.55
CA PHE A 220 26.41 0.87 -5.15
C PHE A 220 26.92 -0.54 -5.45
N GLY A 221 26.15 -1.59 -5.14
CA GLY A 221 26.57 -2.98 -5.34
C GLY A 221 27.03 -3.29 -6.78
N PRO A 222 26.15 -3.09 -7.79
CA PRO A 222 26.48 -3.18 -9.20
C PRO A 222 27.67 -2.33 -9.62
N ALA A 223 27.70 -1.06 -9.19
CA ALA A 223 28.76 -0.13 -9.54
C ALA A 223 30.15 -0.61 -9.09
N VAL A 224 30.26 -1.14 -7.87
CA VAL A 224 31.51 -1.68 -7.33
C VAL A 224 31.94 -2.96 -8.08
N VAL A 225 31.02 -3.91 -8.24
CA VAL A 225 31.37 -5.24 -8.79
C VAL A 225 31.64 -5.19 -10.29
N ALA A 226 30.97 -4.30 -11.02
CA ALA A 226 31.17 -4.08 -12.45
C ALA A 226 32.17 -2.94 -12.76
N ASN A 227 32.63 -2.22 -11.74
CA ASN A 227 33.46 -1.01 -11.88
C ASN A 227 32.84 0.05 -12.81
N TYR A 228 31.55 0.35 -12.60
CA TYR A 228 30.80 1.32 -13.40
C TYR A 228 30.22 2.43 -12.51
N TRP A 229 30.73 3.67 -12.70
CA TRP A 229 30.46 4.80 -11.80
C TRP A 229 29.84 6.02 -12.49
N SER A 230 29.39 5.85 -13.74
CA SER A 230 28.85 6.96 -14.52
C SER A 230 27.60 7.54 -13.88
N TYR A 231 27.60 8.86 -13.64
CA TYR A 231 26.51 9.62 -12.99
C TYR A 231 26.03 9.04 -11.65
N HIS A 232 26.88 8.26 -10.97
CA HIS A 232 26.49 7.49 -9.79
C HIS A 232 25.96 8.35 -8.64
N TRP A 233 26.42 9.59 -8.53
CA TRP A 233 25.99 10.55 -7.50
C TRP A 233 24.48 10.81 -7.50
N ILE A 234 23.79 10.65 -8.64
CA ILE A 234 22.34 10.82 -8.75
C ILE A 234 21.62 9.89 -7.78
N PHE A 235 22.03 8.62 -7.74
CA PHE A 235 21.41 7.56 -6.95
C PHE A 235 21.70 7.65 -5.45
N TRP A 236 22.49 8.63 -5.03
CA TRP A 236 22.70 9.00 -3.63
C TRP A 236 21.95 10.28 -3.28
N ILE A 237 22.14 11.33 -4.09
CA ILE A 237 21.58 12.65 -3.83
C ILE A 237 20.06 12.65 -3.91
N ALA A 238 19.47 12.10 -4.98
CA ALA A 238 18.00 12.12 -5.13
C ALA A 238 17.30 11.34 -4.00
N PRO A 239 17.65 10.08 -3.70
CA PRO A 239 17.01 9.34 -2.61
C PRO A 239 17.18 9.99 -1.24
N PHE A 240 18.34 10.58 -0.93
CA PHE A 240 18.55 11.26 0.35
C PHE A 240 17.80 12.59 0.46
N ILE A 241 17.72 13.38 -0.61
CA ILE A 241 16.86 14.58 -0.63
C ILE A 241 15.41 14.16 -0.35
N SER A 242 14.92 13.12 -1.02
CA SER A 242 13.59 12.58 -0.80
C SER A 242 13.38 12.09 0.64
N ALA A 243 14.38 11.42 1.24
CA ALA A 243 14.35 11.00 2.63
C ALA A 243 14.18 12.17 3.60
N ILE A 244 14.92 13.26 3.40
CA ILE A 244 14.84 14.47 4.21
C ILE A 244 13.47 15.14 4.02
N LEU A 245 13.00 15.31 2.79
CA LEU A 245 11.71 15.92 2.49
C LEU A 245 10.55 15.15 3.14
N VAL A 246 10.52 13.82 2.99
CA VAL A 246 9.49 12.98 3.64
C VAL A 246 9.55 13.10 5.15
N SER A 247 10.75 13.10 5.74
CA SER A 247 10.92 13.22 7.19
C SER A 247 10.42 14.57 7.72
N ILE A 248 10.67 15.66 6.99
CA ILE A 248 10.13 16.99 7.29
C ILE A 248 8.60 16.96 7.21
N ILE A 249 8.02 16.40 6.16
CA ILE A 249 6.57 16.29 5.99
C ILE A 249 5.94 15.47 7.13
N TYR A 250 6.50 14.30 7.43
CA TYR A 250 6.01 13.44 8.51
C TYR A 250 6.10 14.13 9.87
N ARG A 251 7.25 14.72 10.21
CA ARG A 251 7.43 15.43 11.48
C ARG A 251 6.52 16.65 11.58
N THR A 252 6.34 17.41 10.50
CA THR A 252 5.46 18.59 10.51
C THR A 252 3.99 18.19 10.57
N ALA A 253 3.56 17.12 9.89
CA ALA A 253 2.20 16.58 9.98
C ALA A 253 1.88 16.06 11.38
N ARG A 254 2.77 15.27 11.99
CA ARG A 254 2.63 14.76 13.36
C ARG A 254 2.75 15.86 14.42
N ARG A 255 3.65 16.82 14.19
CA ARG A 255 3.72 18.04 15.00
C ARG A 255 2.48 18.88 14.81
N LYS A 256 1.80 18.85 13.66
CA LYS A 256 0.48 19.45 13.50
C LYS A 256 -0.56 18.71 14.31
N GLU A 257 -0.50 17.40 14.56
CA GLU A 257 -1.45 16.77 15.50
C GLU A 257 -1.17 17.13 16.97
N ARG A 258 0.11 17.24 17.38
CA ARG A 258 0.49 17.67 18.74
C ARG A 258 0.33 19.18 18.97
N MET A 259 0.68 20.01 17.98
CA MET A 259 0.42 21.45 17.96
C MET A 259 -1.05 21.71 17.65
N ILE A 260 -1.79 20.89 16.90
CA ILE A 260 -3.25 21.03 16.87
C ILE A 260 -3.74 20.62 18.25
N SER A 261 -3.29 19.60 18.95
CA SER A 261 -3.77 19.39 20.34
C SER A 261 -3.45 20.58 21.28
N PHE A 262 -2.24 21.15 21.22
CA PHE A 262 -1.81 22.25 22.09
C PHE A 262 -2.29 23.65 21.63
N THR A 263 -2.22 23.90 20.33
CA THR A 263 -2.73 25.10 19.65
C THR A 263 -4.24 25.04 19.47
N PHE A 264 -4.94 23.92 19.27
CA PHE A 264 -6.42 23.84 19.30
C PHE A 264 -6.94 24.14 20.71
N LEU A 265 -6.24 23.75 21.78
CA LEU A 265 -6.56 24.25 23.14
C LEU A 265 -6.36 25.77 23.27
N VAL A 266 -5.41 26.36 22.55
CA VAL A 266 -5.10 27.80 22.55
C VAL A 266 -5.88 28.59 21.47
N PHE A 267 -6.40 27.95 20.43
CA PHE A 267 -6.94 28.53 19.20
C PHE A 267 -8.43 28.20 19.04
N LEU A 268 -8.98 27.28 19.84
CA LEU A 268 -10.39 27.31 20.27
C LEU A 268 -10.71 28.60 21.04
N GLN A 269 -9.70 29.36 21.48
CA GLN A 269 -9.89 30.70 22.03
C GLN A 269 -9.92 31.80 20.93
N PHE A 270 -9.64 31.49 19.65
CA PHE A 270 -9.42 32.51 18.60
C PHE A 270 -9.80 32.11 17.14
N LEU A 271 -10.90 31.38 16.89
CA LEU A 271 -11.49 31.19 15.53
C LEU A 271 -11.54 32.52 14.69
N PRO A 272 -11.52 32.59 13.32
CA PRO A 272 -12.04 31.60 12.33
C PRO A 272 -11.29 31.45 10.96
N CYS A 273 -11.62 30.37 10.22
CA CYS A 273 -11.12 30.00 8.87
C CYS A 273 -11.57 30.91 7.71
N TRP A 274 -10.69 31.19 6.72
CA TRP A 274 -11.08 31.75 5.40
C TRP A 274 -10.59 30.93 4.17
N LYS A 275 -11.62 30.41 3.49
CA LYS A 275 -11.88 29.94 2.10
C LYS A 275 -10.78 29.78 1.03
N LYS A 276 -10.86 28.63 0.33
CA LYS A 276 -10.29 28.38 -1.02
C LYS A 276 -11.27 28.80 -2.12
N LYS A 277 -10.76 29.47 -3.16
CA LYS A 277 -11.48 29.79 -4.41
C LYS A 277 -11.52 28.57 -5.34
N ASN A 278 -12.64 28.43 -6.06
CA ASN A 278 -12.93 27.46 -7.13
C ASN A 278 -13.78 26.23 -6.74
N LEU A 279 -14.86 26.46 -6.02
CA LEU A 279 -16.04 25.60 -6.05
C LEU A 279 -17.23 26.41 -6.62
N PRO A 280 -18.22 25.77 -7.25
CA PRO A 280 -19.46 26.45 -7.65
C PRO A 280 -20.09 27.16 -6.43
N PRO A 281 -20.85 28.26 -6.63
CA PRO A 281 -21.34 29.07 -5.54
C PRO A 281 -22.27 28.25 -4.64
N GLY A 282 -21.72 27.72 -3.55
CA GLY A 282 -22.47 27.20 -2.42
C GLY A 282 -22.83 28.34 -1.47
N PRO A 283 -23.93 28.23 -0.71
CA PRO A 283 -24.31 29.23 0.27
C PRO A 283 -23.24 29.41 1.35
N PHE A 284 -23.16 30.62 1.89
CA PHE A 284 -22.07 31.04 2.78
C PHE A 284 -22.21 30.40 4.17
N ALA A 285 -21.40 29.40 4.48
CA ALA A 285 -21.34 28.83 5.84
C ALA A 285 -20.59 29.78 6.80
N TRP A 286 -21.22 30.14 7.92
CA TRP A 286 -20.63 30.99 8.95
C TRP A 286 -19.81 30.14 9.94
N PRO A 287 -18.61 30.58 10.34
CA PRO A 287 -17.59 29.71 10.96
C PRO A 287 -17.93 29.12 12.34
N LEU A 288 -18.90 29.68 13.07
CA LEU A 288 -19.30 29.24 14.42
C LEU A 288 -20.67 28.58 14.49
N ILE A 289 -21.55 28.86 13.52
CA ILE A 289 -22.95 28.46 13.50
C ILE A 289 -23.21 27.45 12.37
N GLY A 290 -22.24 27.27 11.45
CA GLY A 290 -22.40 26.42 10.28
C GLY A 290 -23.61 26.84 9.44
N ASN A 291 -24.44 25.86 9.09
CA ASN A 291 -25.70 26.07 8.38
C ASN A 291 -26.91 26.19 9.33
N ILE A 292 -26.76 26.52 10.62
CA ILE A 292 -27.91 26.66 11.54
C ILE A 292 -28.94 27.66 10.99
N HIS A 293 -28.50 28.73 10.32
CA HIS A 293 -29.41 29.68 9.67
C HIS A 293 -30.28 29.03 8.56
N GLN A 294 -29.83 27.91 8.00
CA GLN A 294 -30.59 27.06 7.07
C GLN A 294 -31.35 25.91 7.76
N MET A 295 -31.04 25.61 9.02
CA MET A 295 -31.84 24.69 9.85
C MET A 295 -33.01 25.41 10.53
N VAL A 296 -32.84 26.71 10.84
CA VAL A 296 -33.82 27.54 11.55
C VAL A 296 -34.77 28.26 10.59
N SER A 297 -34.32 28.58 9.37
CA SER A 297 -35.23 28.93 8.29
C SER A 297 -35.83 27.65 7.72
N SER A 298 -37.13 27.65 7.42
CA SER A 298 -37.87 26.58 6.75
C SER A 298 -37.23 26.24 5.39
N ALA A 299 -36.12 25.49 5.38
CA ALA A 299 -35.37 25.21 4.18
C ALA A 299 -36.00 24.00 3.44
N PRO A 300 -36.01 23.99 2.09
CA PRO A 300 -36.79 23.04 1.30
C PRO A 300 -36.22 21.61 1.24
N HIS A 301 -35.21 21.28 2.05
CA HIS A 301 -34.38 20.08 1.89
C HIS A 301 -34.28 19.32 3.21
N LYS A 302 -34.62 18.02 3.18
CA LYS A 302 -34.55 17.14 4.34
C LYS A 302 -33.09 16.96 4.78
N THR A 303 -32.78 17.35 6.03
CA THR A 303 -31.47 17.15 6.67
C THR A 303 -31.40 15.75 7.28
N LEU A 304 -30.26 15.06 7.14
CA LEU A 304 -30.00 13.77 7.79
C LEU A 304 -29.31 14.02 9.14
N MET A 305 -29.73 13.34 10.21
CA MET A 305 -29.15 13.51 11.54
C MET A 305 -27.76 12.88 11.64
N GLU A 306 -26.90 13.45 12.47
CA GLU A 306 -25.63 12.84 12.83
C GLU A 306 -25.86 11.43 13.41
N GLY A 307 -25.05 10.45 13.00
CA GLY A 307 -25.26 9.04 13.34
C GLY A 307 -26.26 8.30 12.43
N THR A 308 -26.86 8.97 11.43
CA THR A 308 -27.68 8.28 10.43
C THR A 308 -26.79 7.41 9.54
N GLU A 309 -26.96 6.10 9.62
CA GLU A 309 -26.34 5.17 8.69
C GLU A 309 -26.97 5.31 7.30
N VAL A 310 -26.15 5.65 6.31
CA VAL A 310 -26.60 5.79 4.92
C VAL A 310 -26.06 4.63 4.12
N ILE A 311 -26.95 3.69 3.79
CA ILE A 311 -26.63 2.56 2.94
C ILE A 311 -27.08 2.91 1.52
N ALA A 312 -26.13 2.97 0.58
CA ALA A 312 -26.43 3.09 -0.83
C ALA A 312 -27.04 1.78 -1.34
N PHE A 313 -28.36 1.74 -1.49
CA PHE A 313 -29.05 0.53 -1.90
C PHE A 313 -28.95 0.34 -3.42
N LEU A 314 -27.92 -0.37 -3.88
CA LEU A 314 -27.68 -0.65 -5.31
C LEU A 314 -28.90 -1.27 -6.00
N HIS A 315 -29.69 -2.07 -5.27
CA HIS A 315 -30.94 -2.63 -5.78
C HIS A 315 -31.93 -1.55 -6.24
N SER A 316 -31.98 -0.38 -5.60
CA SER A 316 -32.81 0.75 -6.06
C SER A 316 -32.33 1.29 -7.40
N SER A 317 -31.01 1.47 -7.58
CA SER A 317 -30.44 1.92 -8.85
C SER A 317 -30.63 0.90 -9.98
N LEU A 318 -30.57 -0.39 -9.66
CA LEU A 318 -30.76 -1.48 -10.63
C LEU A 318 -32.23 -1.76 -10.96
N ASN A 319 -33.18 -1.26 -10.15
CA ASN A 319 -34.62 -1.43 -10.38
C ASN A 319 -35.36 -0.18 -10.86
N ASP A 320 -34.67 0.95 -11.01
CA ASP A 320 -35.28 2.20 -11.49
C ASP A 320 -35.77 2.06 -12.94
N LYS A 321 -37.10 2.12 -13.11
CA LYS A 321 -37.80 1.99 -14.40
C LYS A 321 -37.40 3.06 -15.41
N LYS A 322 -36.81 4.18 -14.96
CA LYS A 322 -36.24 5.22 -15.83
C LYS A 322 -35.03 4.70 -16.63
N TYR A 323 -34.22 3.84 -16.02
CA TYR A 323 -32.95 3.36 -16.60
C TYR A 323 -33.01 1.89 -17.04
N TRP A 324 -33.97 1.12 -16.52
CA TRP A 324 -34.09 -0.31 -16.75
C TRP A 324 -35.52 -0.69 -17.17
N LYS A 325 -35.70 -1.05 -18.45
CA LYS A 325 -36.95 -1.63 -18.95
C LYS A 325 -37.16 -3.02 -18.33
N ASP A 326 -38.38 -3.35 -17.91
CA ASP A 326 -38.71 -4.65 -17.29
C ASP A 326 -37.75 -4.99 -16.12
N SER A 327 -37.53 -4.04 -15.20
CA SER A 327 -36.53 -4.14 -14.13
C SER A 327 -36.77 -5.29 -13.15
N GLU A 328 -38.02 -5.71 -12.99
CA GLU A 328 -38.45 -6.78 -12.09
C GLU A 328 -38.07 -8.19 -12.59
N TYR A 329 -37.59 -8.31 -13.84
CA TYR A 329 -37.23 -9.59 -14.44
C TYR A 329 -35.73 -9.66 -14.78
N PHE A 330 -35.11 -10.81 -14.51
CA PHE A 330 -33.74 -11.06 -14.97
C PHE A 330 -33.71 -11.17 -16.50
N ASN A 331 -33.09 -10.20 -17.16
CA ASN A 331 -32.94 -10.17 -18.61
C ASN A 331 -31.49 -9.79 -18.95
N PRO A 332 -30.64 -10.74 -19.38
CA PRO A 332 -29.24 -10.46 -19.71
C PRO A 332 -29.09 -9.63 -20.99
N ASN A 333 -30.07 -9.66 -21.90
CA ASN A 333 -30.03 -8.92 -23.16
C ASN A 333 -30.11 -7.40 -22.97
N ARG A 334 -30.46 -6.90 -21.78
CA ARG A 334 -30.49 -5.45 -21.47
C ARG A 334 -29.11 -4.78 -21.53
N PHE A 335 -28.03 -5.56 -21.59
CA PHE A 335 -26.66 -5.08 -21.75
C PHE A 335 -26.17 -5.12 -23.20
N LEU A 336 -27.05 -5.46 -24.15
CA LEU A 336 -26.74 -5.54 -25.57
C LEU A 336 -27.55 -4.49 -26.34
N ASP A 337 -27.00 -4.01 -27.45
CA ASP A 337 -27.71 -3.20 -28.44
C ASP A 337 -28.44 -4.06 -29.48
N GLU A 338 -29.13 -3.42 -30.43
CA GLU A 338 -29.90 -4.08 -31.49
C GLU A 338 -29.02 -4.97 -32.40
N ASN A 339 -27.71 -4.74 -32.43
CA ASN A 339 -26.74 -5.51 -33.20
C ASN A 339 -26.04 -6.59 -32.36
N GLY A 340 -26.47 -6.79 -31.10
CA GLY A 340 -25.86 -7.75 -30.18
C GLY A 340 -24.51 -7.31 -29.61
N LYS A 341 -24.11 -6.05 -29.75
CA LYS A 341 -22.90 -5.51 -29.13
C LYS A 341 -23.15 -5.01 -27.73
N PHE A 342 -22.14 -5.06 -26.87
CA PHE A 342 -22.24 -4.56 -25.50
C PHE A 342 -22.57 -3.06 -25.47
N LYS A 343 -23.64 -2.74 -24.73
CA LYS A 343 -24.08 -1.37 -24.46
C LYS A 343 -23.86 -1.05 -22.99
N LYS A 344 -23.12 0.04 -22.72
CA LYS A 344 -22.93 0.55 -21.37
C LYS A 344 -24.20 1.26 -20.88
N ASN A 345 -24.62 0.98 -19.64
CA ASN A 345 -25.66 1.72 -18.94
C ASN A 345 -25.05 2.44 -17.73
N GLU A 346 -25.19 3.76 -17.64
CA GLU A 346 -24.62 4.56 -16.55
C GLU A 346 -25.27 4.27 -15.19
N ALA A 347 -26.49 3.71 -15.17
CA ALA A 347 -27.13 3.24 -13.94
C ALA A 347 -26.53 1.92 -13.41
N TYR A 348 -25.65 1.27 -14.18
CA TYR A 348 -24.93 0.08 -13.75
C TYR A 348 -23.60 0.46 -13.08
N ILE A 349 -23.62 0.52 -11.75
CA ILE A 349 -22.50 1.00 -10.93
C ILE A 349 -22.01 -0.05 -9.92
N PRO A 350 -21.72 -1.31 -10.34
CA PRO A 350 -21.29 -2.38 -9.43
C PRO A 350 -19.98 -2.07 -8.71
N PHE A 351 -19.19 -1.15 -9.28
CA PHE A 351 -17.91 -0.69 -8.74
C PHE A 351 -17.98 0.76 -8.25
N GLY A 352 -19.19 1.29 -7.99
CA GLY A 352 -19.39 2.69 -7.60
C GLY A 352 -19.34 3.66 -8.78
N ALA A 353 -19.38 4.96 -8.48
CA ALA A 353 -19.45 6.04 -9.48
C ALA A 353 -18.62 7.26 -9.09
N GLY A 354 -18.24 8.06 -10.08
CA GLY A 354 -17.52 9.33 -9.89
C GLY A 354 -16.09 9.16 -9.35
N LYS A 355 -15.56 10.19 -8.68
CA LYS A 355 -14.18 10.22 -8.15
C LYS A 355 -13.87 9.16 -7.06
N ARG A 356 -14.87 8.37 -6.66
CA ARG A 356 -14.78 7.31 -5.65
C ARG A 356 -15.14 5.94 -6.25
N SER A 357 -15.15 5.79 -7.58
CA SER A 357 -15.26 4.48 -8.23
C SER A 357 -14.10 3.57 -7.79
N CYS A 358 -14.36 2.27 -7.72
CA CYS A 358 -13.39 1.27 -7.32
C CYS A 358 -12.16 1.33 -8.23
N VAL A 359 -10.99 1.53 -7.63
CA VAL A 359 -9.70 1.54 -8.34
C VAL A 359 -9.40 0.18 -8.98
N GLY A 360 -9.98 -0.91 -8.45
CA GLY A 360 -9.82 -2.28 -8.94
C GLY A 360 -10.80 -2.72 -10.03
N GLU A 361 -11.69 -1.84 -10.53
CA GLU A 361 -12.74 -2.23 -11.50
C GLU A 361 -12.16 -2.93 -12.74
N SER A 362 -11.09 -2.37 -13.33
CA SER A 362 -10.48 -2.94 -14.53
C SER A 362 -9.92 -4.34 -14.27
N LEU A 363 -9.26 -4.54 -13.13
CA LEU A 363 -8.71 -5.84 -12.74
C LEU A 363 -9.82 -6.86 -12.50
N ALA A 364 -10.83 -6.50 -11.69
CA ALA A 364 -11.95 -7.38 -11.38
C ALA A 364 -12.72 -7.80 -12.64
N ARG A 365 -12.96 -6.88 -13.58
CA ARG A 365 -13.61 -7.21 -14.86
C ARG A 365 -12.80 -8.20 -15.69
N THR A 366 -11.49 -8.02 -15.77
CA THR A 366 -10.59 -8.93 -16.50
C THR A 366 -10.54 -10.30 -15.82
N GLU A 367 -10.39 -10.35 -14.49
CA GLU A 367 -10.34 -11.59 -13.73
C GLU A 367 -11.64 -12.38 -13.85
N ILE A 368 -12.80 -11.74 -13.65
CA ILE A 368 -14.12 -12.36 -13.83
C ILE A 368 -14.25 -12.90 -15.24
N PHE A 369 -13.89 -12.11 -16.25
CA PHE A 369 -13.98 -12.55 -17.65
C PHE A 369 -13.12 -13.78 -17.93
N ILE A 370 -11.84 -13.77 -17.54
CA ILE A 370 -10.91 -14.89 -17.75
C ILE A 370 -11.39 -16.13 -16.98
N PHE A 371 -11.84 -15.96 -15.74
CA PHE A 371 -12.36 -17.05 -14.92
C PHE A 371 -13.55 -17.74 -15.58
N PHE A 372 -14.58 -16.97 -15.97
CA PHE A 372 -15.78 -17.53 -16.60
C PHE A 372 -15.49 -18.11 -17.99
N ILE A 373 -14.66 -17.46 -18.81
CA ILE A 373 -14.29 -18.01 -20.13
C ILE A 373 -13.50 -19.31 -19.98
N SER A 374 -12.55 -19.37 -19.05
CA SER A 374 -11.77 -20.59 -18.81
C SER A 374 -12.66 -21.76 -18.36
N LEU A 375 -13.67 -21.47 -17.53
CA LEU A 375 -14.68 -22.46 -17.14
C LEU A 375 -15.54 -22.89 -18.32
N LEU A 376 -16.11 -21.96 -19.08
CA LEU A 376 -17.03 -22.26 -20.18
C LEU A 376 -16.34 -22.90 -21.40
N GLN A 377 -15.04 -22.66 -21.59
CA GLN A 377 -14.25 -23.32 -22.64
C GLN A 377 -14.00 -24.80 -22.33
N LYS A 378 -13.87 -25.16 -21.05
CA LYS A 378 -13.54 -26.52 -20.61
C LYS A 378 -14.74 -27.33 -20.14
N PHE A 379 -15.79 -26.66 -19.69
CA PHE A 379 -16.92 -27.31 -19.05
C PHE A 379 -18.26 -26.78 -19.58
N THR A 380 -19.18 -27.72 -19.80
CA THR A 380 -20.59 -27.48 -20.00
C THR A 380 -21.31 -27.58 -18.66
N LEU A 381 -21.97 -26.50 -18.26
CA LEU A 381 -22.78 -26.46 -17.03
C LEU A 381 -24.10 -27.21 -17.24
N LYS A 382 -24.38 -28.22 -16.41
CA LYS A 382 -25.67 -28.90 -16.38
C LYS A 382 -26.35 -28.72 -15.01
N VAL A 383 -27.62 -28.35 -15.05
CA VAL A 383 -28.50 -28.29 -13.87
C VAL A 383 -28.92 -29.70 -13.49
N LEU A 384 -28.80 -30.06 -12.22
CA LEU A 384 -29.34 -31.31 -11.71
C LEU A 384 -30.87 -31.16 -11.55
N THR A 385 -31.64 -32.02 -12.21
CA THR A 385 -33.10 -31.91 -12.33
C THR A 385 -33.80 -31.91 -10.97
N GLY A 386 -34.66 -30.91 -10.71
CA GLY A 386 -35.60 -30.90 -9.58
C GLY A 386 -35.69 -29.60 -8.78
N GLU A 387 -34.77 -28.65 -8.98
CA GLU A 387 -34.74 -27.41 -8.19
C GLU A 387 -35.33 -26.22 -8.97
N SER A 388 -36.30 -25.53 -8.38
CA SER A 388 -36.88 -24.31 -8.94
C SER A 388 -36.03 -23.10 -8.56
N ASN A 389 -35.76 -22.24 -9.56
CA ASN A 389 -35.03 -20.99 -9.39
C ASN A 389 -35.86 -19.98 -8.60
N SER A 390 -35.82 -20.03 -7.26
CA SER A 390 -36.32 -18.91 -6.45
C SER A 390 -35.16 -17.99 -6.10
N LEU A 391 -35.02 -16.86 -6.82
CA LEU A 391 -34.25 -15.72 -6.33
C LEU A 391 -35.05 -15.09 -5.18
N ASP A 392 -34.80 -15.51 -3.94
CA ASP A 392 -35.23 -14.72 -2.79
C ASP A 392 -34.37 -13.45 -2.75
N SER A 393 -35.01 -12.29 -2.98
CA SER A 393 -34.35 -11.01 -3.19
C SER A 393 -33.78 -10.41 -1.90
N GLY A 394 -32.50 -10.04 -1.95
CA GLY A 394 -31.80 -9.23 -0.96
C GLY A 394 -30.30 -9.32 -1.18
N THR A 395 -29.50 -8.40 -0.65
CA THR A 395 -28.02 -8.39 -0.67
C THR A 395 -27.36 -9.58 0.05
N CYS A 396 -28.08 -10.68 0.25
CA CYS A 396 -27.59 -11.94 0.81
C CYS A 396 -27.50 -12.97 -0.34
N ALA A 397 -26.47 -13.81 -0.29
CA ALA A 397 -26.16 -14.80 -1.32
C ALA A 397 -27.40 -15.60 -1.75
N SER A 398 -27.48 -15.93 -3.06
CA SER A 398 -28.50 -16.84 -3.58
C SER A 398 -28.48 -18.15 -2.81
N LYS A 399 -29.65 -18.79 -2.65
CA LYS A 399 -29.72 -20.16 -2.13
C LYS A 399 -28.74 -21.05 -2.92
N PRO A 400 -28.00 -21.96 -2.25
CA PRO A 400 -27.11 -22.89 -2.93
C PRO A 400 -27.86 -23.61 -4.04
N PHE A 401 -27.27 -23.67 -5.24
CA PHE A 401 -27.88 -24.29 -6.41
C PHE A 401 -26.98 -25.42 -6.90
N ASN A 402 -27.55 -26.60 -7.05
CA ASN A 402 -26.80 -27.80 -7.38
C ASN A 402 -26.55 -27.89 -8.90
N MET A 403 -25.30 -27.61 -9.31
CA MET A 403 -24.84 -27.71 -10.70
C MET A 403 -23.69 -28.70 -10.82
N CYS A 404 -23.59 -29.34 -11.99
CA CYS A 404 -22.46 -30.18 -12.35
C CYS A 404 -21.70 -29.55 -13.53
N PHE A 405 -20.37 -29.49 -13.40
CA PHE A 405 -19.47 -29.18 -14.50
C PHE A 405 -19.18 -30.48 -15.25
N VAL A 406 -19.68 -30.60 -16.48
CA VAL A 406 -19.36 -31.71 -17.36
C VAL A 406 -18.26 -31.25 -18.29
N GLU A 407 -17.14 -31.97 -18.35
CA GLU A 407 -16.05 -31.65 -19.28
C GLU A 407 -16.61 -31.61 -20.72
N SER A 408 -16.39 -30.49 -21.40
CA SER A 408 -16.79 -30.30 -22.78
C SER A 408 -15.89 -31.19 -23.65
N ALA A 409 -16.51 -32.06 -24.46
CA ALA A 409 -15.80 -32.97 -25.36
C ALA A 409 -15.01 -32.26 -26.46
#